data_AF-A0A7C3RX79-F1
#
_entry.id   AF-A0A7C3RX79-F1
#
_cell.length_a   1.000
_cell.length_b   1.000
_cell.length_c   1.000
_cell.angle_alpha   90.00
_cell.angle_beta   90.00
_cell.angle_gamma   90.00
#
_symmetry.space_group_name_H-M   'P 1'
#
loop_
_entity.id
_entity.type
_entity.pdbx_description
1 polymer ?
#
loop_
_entity_poly.entity_id
_entity_poly.type
_entity_poly.pdbx_seq_one_letter_code
_entity_poly.pdbx_strand_id
1 'polypeptide(L)'
;MFLDAIPGTGGIITAIAKRVGCSWHTADKYIKRYPRVQQAYRDECERVLDMAETKVIELISEGDPQMLRYYLSTKGKHRGYTERQEITGAGGEPIVFQVVYPKGTDGDNR
;
A
#
# COMPACT_ATOMS: atom_id res chain seq x y z
N MET A 1 18.02 -3.98 -21.15
CA MET A 1 18.30 -4.73 -19.90
C MET A 1 17.17 -4.45 -18.89
N PHE A 2 17.02 -5.20 -17.78
CA PHE A 2 15.94 -4.95 -16.80
C PHE A 2 15.93 -3.51 -16.26
N LEU A 3 17.10 -2.90 -16.07
CA LEU A 3 17.21 -1.49 -15.65
C LEU A 3 16.58 -0.52 -16.64
N ASP A 4 16.74 -0.76 -17.95
CA ASP A 4 16.19 0.12 -18.99
C ASP A 4 14.69 -0.14 -19.21
N ALA A 5 14.19 -1.31 -18.79
CA ALA A 5 12.80 -1.69 -18.96
C ALA A 5 11.88 -1.10 -17.87
N ILE A 6 12.42 -0.72 -16.71
CA ILE A 6 11.65 -0.27 -15.54
C ILE A 6 11.09 1.17 -15.68
N PRO A 7 11.86 2.18 -16.10
CA PRO A 7 11.40 3.57 -16.11
C PRO A 7 10.12 3.76 -16.94
N GLY A 8 9.13 4.45 -16.39
CA GLY A 8 7.85 4.70 -17.06
C GLY A 8 6.94 3.46 -17.17
N THR A 9 7.15 2.43 -16.35
CA THR A 9 6.18 1.31 -16.20
C THR A 9 5.21 1.51 -15.04
N GLY A 10 5.47 2.49 -14.18
CA GLY A 10 4.75 2.69 -12.93
C GLY A 10 4.92 1.56 -11.91
N GLY A 11 6.01 0.77 -12.02
CA GLY A 11 6.24 -0.40 -11.15
C GLY A 11 5.37 -1.60 -11.50
N ILE A 12 4.74 -1.63 -12.68
CA ILE A 12 3.91 -2.75 -13.09
C ILE A 12 4.82 -3.86 -13.63
N ILE A 13 5.00 -4.93 -12.85
CA ILE A 13 5.87 -6.08 -13.19
C ILE A 13 5.50 -6.69 -14.55
N THR A 14 4.20 -6.76 -14.89
CA THR A 14 3.75 -7.25 -16.20
C THR A 14 4.26 -6.38 -17.36
N ALA A 15 4.29 -5.05 -17.19
CA ALA A 15 4.80 -4.14 -18.21
C ALA A 15 6.32 -4.28 -18.37
N ILE A 16 7.05 -4.42 -17.26
CA ILE A 16 8.49 -4.69 -17.26
C ILE A 16 8.79 -6.03 -17.96
N ALA A 17 8.05 -7.09 -17.61
CA ALA A 17 8.20 -8.41 -18.21
C ALA A 17 7.95 -8.39 -19.72
N LYS A 18 6.93 -7.67 -20.18
CA LYS A 18 6.64 -7.47 -21.61
C LYS A 18 7.79 -6.73 -22.33
N ARG A 19 8.36 -5.68 -21.72
CA ARG A 19 9.48 -4.92 -22.29
C ARG A 19 10.76 -5.74 -22.40
N VAL A 20 11.00 -6.65 -21.46
CA VAL A 20 12.16 -7.55 -21.47
C VAL A 20 11.93 -8.79 -22.34
N GLY A 21 10.67 -9.20 -22.54
CA GLY A 21 10.31 -10.42 -23.28
C GLY A 21 10.38 -11.69 -22.42
N CYS A 22 10.03 -11.60 -21.13
CA CYS A 22 10.03 -12.75 -20.22
C CYS A 22 8.68 -12.97 -19.53
N SER A 23 8.53 -14.07 -18.80
CA SER A 23 7.35 -14.29 -17.97
C SER A 23 7.30 -13.31 -16.80
N TRP A 24 6.10 -13.07 -16.26
CA TRP A 24 5.91 -12.25 -15.06
C TRP A 24 6.74 -12.76 -13.88
N HIS A 25 6.72 -14.08 -13.62
CA HIS A 25 7.47 -14.69 -12.52
C HIS A 25 8.99 -14.55 -12.70
N THR A 26 9.47 -14.62 -13.95
CA THR A 26 10.88 -14.37 -14.25
C THR A 26 11.26 -12.93 -13.92
N ALA A 27 10.42 -11.96 -14.28
CA ALA A 27 10.65 -10.55 -13.98
C ALA A 27 10.65 -10.28 -12.48
N ASP A 28 9.64 -10.77 -11.75
CA ASP A 28 9.55 -10.63 -10.29
C ASP A 28 10.77 -11.22 -9.58
N LYS A 29 11.16 -12.45 -9.95
CA LYS A 29 12.36 -13.10 -9.39
C LYS A 29 13.63 -12.30 -9.67
N TYR A 30 13.76 -11.76 -10.89
CA TYR A 30 14.95 -10.98 -11.26
C TYR A 30 15.02 -9.65 -10.50
N ILE A 31 13.90 -8.93 -10.40
CA ILE A 31 13.79 -7.68 -9.62
C ILE A 31 14.19 -7.93 -8.16
N LYS A 32 13.68 -8.99 -7.53
CA LYS A 32 13.99 -9.34 -6.13
C LYS A 32 15.43 -9.79 -5.92
N ARG A 33 16.04 -10.43 -6.92
CA ARG A 33 17.38 -11.03 -6.80
C ARG A 33 18.50 -10.00 -6.86
N TYR A 34 18.33 -8.93 -7.63
CA TYR A 34 19.42 -7.97 -7.91
C TYR A 34 19.13 -6.62 -7.25
N PRO A 35 19.89 -6.20 -6.22
CA PRO A 35 19.61 -4.98 -5.45
C PRO A 35 19.47 -3.72 -6.32
N ARG A 36 20.30 -3.56 -7.35
CA ARG A 36 20.23 -2.40 -8.25
C ARG A 36 18.93 -2.35 -9.05
N VAL A 37 18.42 -3.50 -9.47
CA VAL A 37 17.16 -3.61 -10.21
C VAL A 37 15.98 -3.40 -9.26
N GLN A 38 16.07 -3.93 -8.04
CA GLN A 38 15.10 -3.68 -6.98
C GLN A 38 15.00 -2.19 -6.65
N GLN A 39 16.14 -1.49 -6.56
CA GLN A 39 16.15 -0.06 -6.29
C GLN A 39 15.48 0.72 -7.43
N ALA A 40 15.85 0.46 -8.68
CA ALA A 40 15.22 1.09 -9.83
C ALA A 40 13.69 0.85 -9.87
N TYR A 41 13.25 -0.36 -9.51
CA TYR A 41 11.83 -0.68 -9.38
C TYR A 41 11.15 0.15 -8.29
N ARG A 42 11.77 0.27 -7.11
CA ARG A 42 11.24 1.09 -6.00
C ARG A 42 11.17 2.56 -6.39
N ASP A 43 12.21 3.10 -7.01
CA ASP A 43 12.24 4.49 -7.47
C ASP A 43 11.10 4.77 -8.46
N GLU A 44 10.81 3.84 -9.37
CA GLU A 44 9.67 3.97 -10.28
C GLU A 44 8.31 3.87 -9.56
N CYS A 45 8.20 3.07 -8.49
CA CYS A 45 6.99 3.05 -7.65
C CYS A 45 6.80 4.38 -6.91
N GLU A 46 7.85 4.92 -6.29
CA GLU A 46 7.81 6.23 -5.61
C GLU A 46 7.44 7.34 -6.59
N ARG A 47 7.96 7.32 -7.82
CA ARG A 47 7.58 8.28 -8.86
C ARG A 47 6.07 8.31 -9.15
N VAL A 48 5.38 7.17 -9.06
CA VAL A 48 3.91 7.11 -9.22
C VAL A 48 3.21 7.69 -8.00
N LEU A 49 3.73 7.45 -6.80
CA LEU A 49 3.21 8.05 -5.57
C LEU A 49 3.36 9.58 -5.60
N ASP A 50 4.53 10.10 -5.99
CA ASP A 50 4.76 11.54 -6.14
C ASP A 50 3.78 12.19 -7.13
N MET A 51 3.50 11.49 -8.24
CA MET A 51 2.51 11.95 -9.22
C MET A 51 1.10 11.97 -8.62
N ALA A 52 0.73 10.97 -7.81
CA ALA A 52 -0.55 10.96 -7.11
C ALA A 52 -0.63 12.08 -6.06
N GLU A 53 0.44 12.31 -5.29
CA GLU A 53 0.51 13.42 -4.33
C GLU A 53 0.34 14.77 -5.04
N THR A 54 0.96 14.96 -6.20
CA THR A 54 0.77 16.17 -7.03
C THR A 54 -0.70 16.36 -7.40
N LYS A 55 -1.40 15.31 -7.85
CA LYS A 55 -2.83 15.37 -8.17
C LYS A 55 -3.71 15.67 -6.96
N VAL A 56 -3.36 15.14 -5.79
CA VAL A 56 -4.06 15.48 -4.54
C VAL A 56 -3.93 16.98 -4.25
N ILE A 57 -2.75 17.57 -4.41
CA ILE A 57 -2.53 19.01 -4.19
C ILE A 57 -3.27 19.87 -5.22
N GLU A 58 -3.33 19.46 -6.48
CA GLU A 58 -4.15 20.12 -7.52
C GLU A 58 -5.63 20.17 -7.11
N LEU A 59 -6.22 19.03 -6.75
CA LEU A 59 -7.64 18.95 -6.35
C LEU A 59 -7.93 19.77 -5.08
N ILE A 60 -7.00 19.82 -4.13
CA ILE A 60 -7.11 20.69 -2.95
C ILE A 60 -7.14 22.16 -3.37
N SER A 61 -6.30 22.54 -4.32
CA SER A 61 -6.24 23.92 -4.84
C SER A 61 -7.51 24.31 -5.59
N GLU A 62 -8.15 23.34 -6.24
CA GLU A 62 -9.47 23.47 -6.89
C GLU A 62 -10.64 23.48 -5.89
N GLY A 63 -10.37 23.19 -4.62
CA GLY A 63 -11.37 23.22 -3.55
C GLY A 63 -12.18 21.94 -3.39
N ASP A 64 -11.68 20.79 -3.86
CA ASP A 64 -12.34 19.49 -3.66
C ASP A 64 -12.50 19.19 -2.15
N PRO A 65 -13.74 19.14 -1.62
CA PRO A 65 -13.97 19.00 -0.18
C PRO A 65 -13.51 17.65 0.38
N GLN A 66 -13.52 16.60 -0.45
CA GLN A 66 -13.11 15.26 -0.04
C GLN A 66 -11.59 15.19 0.12
N MET A 67 -10.83 15.74 -0.83
CA MET A 67 -9.38 15.81 -0.76
C MET A 67 -8.90 16.75 0.34
N LEU A 68 -9.57 17.89 0.57
CA LEU A 68 -9.30 18.77 1.71
C LEU A 68 -9.40 18.01 3.04
N ARG A 69 -10.52 17.30 3.25
CA ARG A 69 -10.71 16.47 4.45
C ARG A 69 -9.67 15.36 4.55
N TYR A 70 -9.43 14.62 3.46
CA TYR A 70 -8.48 13.53 3.40
C TYR A 70 -7.05 13.98 3.74
N TYR A 71 -6.61 15.09 3.16
CA TYR A 71 -5.26 15.61 3.37
C TYR A 71 -5.05 16.11 4.80
N LEU A 72 -6.04 16.83 5.35
CA LEU A 72 -6.00 17.28 6.74
C LEU A 72 -6.04 16.11 7.73
N SER A 73 -6.90 15.12 7.48
CA SER A 73 -7.00 13.93 8.35
C SER A 73 -5.78 13.01 8.28
N THR A 74 -4.89 13.18 7.30
CA THR A 74 -3.66 12.40 7.14
C THR A 74 -2.41 13.21 7.47
N LYS A 75 -2.03 14.19 6.65
CA LYS A 75 -0.83 15.03 6.83
C LYS A 75 -1.04 16.09 7.92
N GLY A 76 -2.28 16.55 8.13
CA GLY A 76 -2.65 17.55 9.14
C GLY A 76 -2.86 17.01 10.56
N LYS A 77 -2.74 15.70 10.81
CA LYS A 77 -2.98 15.08 12.13
C LYS A 77 -2.24 15.77 13.28
N HIS A 78 -0.97 16.14 13.05
CA HIS A 78 -0.14 16.83 14.04
C HIS A 78 -0.69 18.21 14.45
N ARG A 79 -1.61 18.78 13.66
CA ARG A 79 -2.31 20.04 13.95
C ARG A 79 -3.70 19.84 14.57
N GLY A 80 -4.05 18.60 14.93
CA GLY A 80 -5.32 18.29 15.59
C GLY A 80 -6.46 17.87 14.66
N TYR A 81 -6.21 17.70 13.36
CA TYR A 81 -7.21 17.18 12.41
C TYR A 81 -7.36 15.65 12.54
N THR A 82 -7.81 15.20 13.70
CA THR A 82 -8.10 13.79 13.97
C THR A 82 -9.59 13.64 14.27
N GLU A 83 -10.24 12.67 13.64
CA GLU A 83 -11.61 12.31 13.99
C GLU A 83 -11.57 11.34 15.17
N ARG A 84 -12.18 11.72 16.30
CA ARG A 84 -12.29 10.85 17.47
C ARG A 84 -13.31 9.76 17.16
N GLN A 85 -12.88 8.51 17.25
CA GLN A 85 -13.78 7.36 17.21
C GLN A 85 -14.11 6.95 18.64
N GLU A 86 -15.40 6.85 18.95
CA GLU A 86 -15.89 6.24 20.18
C GLU A 86 -16.33 4.83 19.85
N ILE A 87 -15.61 3.83 20.40
CA ILE A 87 -15.92 2.42 20.19
C ILE A 87 -16.64 1.94 21.46
N THR A 88 -17.91 1.58 21.31
CA THR A 88 -18.75 1.03 22.36
C THR A 88 -19.40 -0.27 21.89
N GLY A 89 -19.86 -1.08 22.83
CA GLY A 89 -20.79 -2.17 22.57
C GLY A 89 -22.13 -1.66 22.03
N ALA A 90 -22.98 -2.59 21.61
CA ALA A 90 -24.30 -2.27 21.08
C ALA A 90 -25.08 -1.39 22.08
N GLY A 91 -25.61 -0.26 21.62
CA GLY A 91 -26.36 0.67 22.48
C GLY A 91 -25.52 1.48 23.48
N GLY A 92 -24.19 1.52 23.34
CA GLY A 92 -23.31 2.19 24.30
C GLY A 92 -22.81 1.28 25.43
N GLU A 93 -23.16 0.00 25.39
CA GLU A 93 -22.79 -1.00 26.39
C GLU A 93 -21.27 -1.32 26.38
N PRO A 94 -20.75 -2.01 27.40
CA PRO A 94 -19.38 -2.52 27.38
C PRO A 94 -19.10 -3.42 26.17
N ILE A 95 -17.89 -3.36 25.65
CA ILE A 95 -17.44 -4.26 24.57
C ILE A 95 -17.26 -5.67 25.18
N VAL A 96 -17.93 -6.66 24.60
CA VAL A 96 -17.80 -8.08 24.98
C VAL A 96 -16.94 -8.81 23.93
N PHE A 97 -15.88 -9.47 24.37
CA PHE A 97 -15.02 -10.27 23.49
C PHE A 97 -15.22 -11.77 23.76
N GLN A 98 -15.35 -12.57 22.70
CA GLN A 98 -15.28 -14.04 22.78
C GLN A 98 -13.97 -14.51 22.18
N VAL A 99 -13.13 -15.18 22.98
CA VAL A 99 -11.87 -15.76 22.52
C VAL A 99 -12.09 -17.25 22.24
N VAL A 100 -11.84 -17.67 21.00
CA VAL A 100 -11.90 -19.08 20.58
C VAL A 100 -10.48 -19.56 20.30
N TYR A 101 -10.02 -20.54 21.08
CA TYR A 101 -8.76 -21.22 20.80
C TYR A 101 -9.01 -22.40 19.84
N PRO A 102 -8.14 -22.61 18.83
CA PRO A 102 -8.21 -23.80 18.00
C PRO A 102 -7.97 -25.04 18.86
N LYS A 103 -8.74 -26.12 18.63
CA LYS A 103 -8.48 -27.42 19.27
C LYS A 103 -7.08 -27.88 18.86
N GLY A 104 -6.18 -28.02 19.82
CA GLY A 104 -4.96 -28.78 19.63
C GLY A 104 -5.34 -30.19 19.22
N THR A 105 -4.72 -30.69 18.15
CA THR A 105 -4.78 -32.11 17.82
C THR A 105 -3.94 -32.83 18.87
N ASP A 106 -4.60 -33.37 19.90
CA ASP A 106 -3.97 -34.33 20.81
C ASP A 106 -3.51 -35.51 19.97
N GLY A 107 -2.19 -35.65 19.85
CA GLY A 107 -1.55 -36.74 19.16
C GLY A 107 -1.93 -38.07 19.79
N ASP A 108 -2.56 -38.90 18.98
CA ASP A 108 -2.56 -40.36 19.10
C ASP A 108 -1.13 -40.82 19.38
N ASN A 109 -0.89 -41.39 20.57
CA ASN A 109 0.32 -42.12 20.87
C ASN A 109 -0.09 -43.48 21.45
N ARG A 110 -0.31 -44.43 20.54
CA ARG A 110 -0.25 -45.87 20.81
C ARG A 110 1.18 -46.29 21.13
#